data_AF-A0A5S3YMI3-F1
#
_entry.id   AF-A0A5S3YMI3-F1
#
_cell.length_a   1.000
_cell.length_b   1.000
_cell.length_c   1.000
_cell.angle_alpha   90.00
_cell.angle_beta   90.00
_cell.angle_gamma   90.00
#
_symmetry.space_group_name_H-M   'P 1'
#
loop_
_entity.id
_entity.type
_entity.pdbx_description
1 polymer ?
#
loop_
_entity_poly.entity_id
_entity_poly.type
_entity_poly.pdbx_seq_one_letter_code
_entity_poly.pdbx_strand_id
1 'polypeptide(L)'
;PLKPNKFIGFVPLQAGATQEQALVAAVNYGIQFVQKHEQCYFNKPSLKTLKRVIDGVTLIRHTFRLFADIVDKTTTEHLRSEFKWLLDELVWVENAIYLKTYTSKRHAYYKKINSAPELAQVIGDLKDVQPTATDIEDLFHCPRYNRLILTLTRWLVDKEWRQHWDQKALN
;
A
#
# COMPACT_ATOMS: atom_id res chain seq x y z
N PRO A 1 4.39 -18.46 12.07
CA PRO A 1 4.64 -17.54 10.93
C PRO A 1 3.39 -16.75 10.50
N LEU A 2 3.53 -15.43 10.31
CA LEU A 2 2.48 -14.56 9.78
C LEU A 2 2.06 -15.03 8.37
N LYS A 3 0.75 -14.95 8.07
CA LYS A 3 0.19 -15.31 6.76
C LYS A 3 -0.38 -14.06 6.09
N PRO A 4 -0.11 -13.85 4.78
CA PRO A 4 -0.67 -12.73 4.05
C PRO A 4 -2.18 -12.88 3.93
N ASN A 5 -2.90 -11.78 4.06
CA ASN A 5 -4.35 -11.74 3.91
C ASN A 5 -4.75 -11.86 2.43
N LYS A 6 -5.91 -12.46 2.19
CA LYS A 6 -6.49 -12.56 0.85
C LYS A 6 -7.17 -11.27 0.39
N PHE A 7 -7.48 -10.33 1.28
CA PHE A 7 -8.15 -9.05 0.99
C PHE A 7 -7.93 -8.08 2.16
N ILE A 8 -8.19 -6.79 1.94
CA ILE A 8 -7.98 -5.71 2.92
C ILE A 8 -8.99 -5.69 4.08
N GLY A 9 -10.03 -6.52 4.04
CA GLY A 9 -10.98 -6.65 5.13
C GLY A 9 -11.78 -5.36 5.40
N PHE A 10 -12.33 -5.26 6.61
CA PHE A 10 -13.08 -4.10 7.09
C PHE A 10 -12.44 -3.57 8.37
N VAL A 11 -12.48 -2.25 8.56
CA VAL A 11 -12.05 -1.60 9.80
C VAL A 11 -13.15 -1.79 10.84
N PRO A 12 -12.89 -2.50 11.95
CA PRO A 12 -13.90 -2.69 12.99
C PRO A 12 -14.10 -1.37 13.75
N LEU A 13 -15.35 -0.89 13.82
CA LEU A 13 -15.75 0.29 14.58
C LEU A 13 -16.83 -0.10 15.59
N GLN A 14 -16.83 0.55 16.76
CA GLN A 14 -17.89 0.41 17.75
C GLN A 14 -19.11 1.25 17.35
N ALA A 15 -20.31 0.80 17.77
CA ALA A 15 -21.52 1.58 17.61
C ALA A 15 -21.38 2.91 18.38
N GLY A 16 -21.66 4.04 17.71
CA GLY A 16 -21.48 5.37 18.29
C GLY A 16 -20.05 5.92 18.23
N ALA A 17 -19.14 5.28 17.47
CA ALA A 17 -17.79 5.79 17.28
C ALA A 17 -17.79 7.21 16.69
N THR A 18 -17.00 8.12 17.27
CA THR A 18 -16.82 9.47 16.73
C THR A 18 -16.00 9.43 15.45
N GLN A 19 -16.06 10.51 14.65
CA GLN A 19 -15.25 10.64 13.44
C GLN A 19 -13.75 10.53 13.74
N GLU A 20 -13.29 11.07 14.88
CA GLU A 20 -11.89 10.92 15.31
C GLU A 20 -11.53 9.47 15.61
N GLN A 21 -12.40 8.74 16.34
CA GLN A 21 -12.17 7.34 16.65
C GLN A 21 -12.14 6.49 15.37
N ALA A 22 -13.01 6.81 14.40
CA ALA A 22 -13.02 6.16 13.09
C ALA A 22 -11.73 6.44 12.29
N LEU A 23 -11.24 7.68 12.30
CA LEU A 23 -9.96 8.05 11.69
C LEU A 23 -8.81 7.25 12.29
N VAL A 24 -8.69 7.25 13.63
CA VAL A 24 -7.63 6.54 14.35
C VAL A 24 -7.68 5.04 14.07
N ALA A 25 -8.88 4.44 14.08
CA ALA A 25 -9.05 3.02 13.78
C ALA A 25 -8.65 2.69 12.33
N ALA A 26 -9.04 3.53 11.36
CA ALA A 26 -8.74 3.31 9.95
C ALA A 26 -7.24 3.44 9.63
N VAL A 27 -6.57 4.45 10.20
CA VAL A 27 -5.12 4.62 10.03
C VAL A 27 -4.35 3.50 10.73
N ASN A 28 -4.69 3.15 11.97
CA ASN A 28 -4.09 2.01 12.68
C ASN A 28 -4.23 0.71 11.89
N TYR A 29 -5.43 0.45 11.37
CA TYR A 29 -5.68 -0.73 10.55
C TYR A 29 -4.77 -0.76 9.32
N GLY A 30 -4.63 0.37 8.62
CA GLY A 30 -3.73 0.51 7.48
C GLY A 30 -2.27 0.24 7.84
N ILE A 31 -1.77 0.82 8.93
CA ILE A 31 -0.38 0.62 9.41
C ILE A 31 -0.12 -0.86 9.72
N GLN A 32 -0.98 -1.48 10.53
CA GLN A 32 -0.86 -2.88 10.88
C GLN A 32 -0.93 -3.78 9.64
N PHE A 33 -1.78 -3.43 8.67
CA PHE A 33 -1.90 -4.16 7.43
C PHE A 33 -0.60 -4.08 6.62
N VAL A 34 -0.02 -2.88 6.45
CA VAL A 34 1.25 -2.69 5.73
C VAL A 34 2.38 -3.49 6.40
N GLN A 35 2.63 -3.27 7.69
CA GLN A 35 3.72 -3.91 8.43
C GLN A 35 3.58 -5.44 8.46
N LYS A 36 2.36 -5.96 8.61
CA LYS A 36 2.12 -7.40 8.54
C LYS A 36 2.52 -7.98 7.18
N HIS A 37 2.14 -7.31 6.09
CA HIS A 37 2.41 -7.81 4.74
C HIS A 37 3.86 -7.60 4.33
N GLU A 38 4.52 -6.56 4.82
CA GLU A 38 5.96 -6.37 4.75
C GLU A 38 6.69 -7.58 5.37
N GLN A 39 6.38 -7.96 6.62
CA GLN A 39 6.97 -9.15 7.24
C GLN A 39 6.65 -10.44 6.48
N CYS A 40 5.43 -10.56 5.92
CA CYS A 40 5.07 -11.71 5.10
C CYS A 40 5.89 -11.76 3.81
N TYR A 41 6.28 -10.61 3.25
CA TYR A 41 7.11 -10.53 2.06
C TYR A 41 8.54 -10.99 2.38
N PHE A 42 9.14 -10.50 3.47
CA PHE A 42 10.46 -10.97 3.91
C PHE A 42 10.51 -12.48 4.18
N ASN A 43 9.44 -13.03 4.78
CA ASN A 43 9.38 -14.47 5.03
C ASN A 43 9.23 -15.29 3.74
N LYS A 44 8.50 -14.76 2.74
CA LYS A 44 8.24 -15.43 1.47
C LYS A 44 7.92 -14.39 0.38
N PRO A 45 8.93 -13.99 -0.41
CA PRO A 45 8.75 -13.00 -1.46
C PRO A 45 7.68 -13.41 -2.46
N SER A 46 6.71 -12.53 -2.68
CA SER A 46 5.56 -12.79 -3.54
C SER A 46 4.91 -11.49 -4.00
N LEU A 47 4.66 -11.38 -5.29
CA LEU A 47 3.93 -10.25 -5.90
C LEU A 47 2.55 -10.04 -5.26
N LYS A 48 1.87 -11.14 -4.86
CA LYS A 48 0.58 -11.04 -4.18
C LYS A 48 0.69 -10.37 -2.81
N THR A 49 1.82 -10.55 -2.13
CA THR A 49 2.07 -9.92 -0.84
C THR A 49 2.41 -8.44 -1.01
N LEU A 50 3.21 -8.07 -2.03
CA LEU A 50 3.46 -6.66 -2.37
C LEU A 50 2.18 -5.92 -2.75
N LYS A 51 1.28 -6.58 -3.51
CA LYS A 51 -0.02 -6.01 -3.81
C LYS A 51 -0.82 -5.67 -2.53
N ARG A 52 -0.68 -6.46 -1.46
CA ARG A 52 -1.31 -6.14 -0.17
C ARG A 52 -0.65 -4.96 0.53
N VAL A 53 0.66 -4.81 0.43
CA VAL A 53 1.34 -3.59 0.91
C VAL A 53 0.78 -2.36 0.18
N ILE A 54 0.67 -2.42 -1.15
CA ILE A 54 0.06 -1.37 -1.99
C ILE A 54 -1.38 -1.07 -1.54
N ASP A 55 -2.19 -2.10 -1.34
CA ASP A 55 -3.57 -1.95 -0.88
C ASP A 55 -3.64 -1.24 0.48
N GLY A 56 -2.75 -1.59 1.43
CA GLY A 56 -2.67 -0.95 2.74
C GLY A 56 -2.24 0.51 2.69
N VAL A 57 -1.23 0.84 1.88
CA VAL A 57 -0.80 2.22 1.64
C VAL A 57 -1.91 3.05 0.98
N THR A 58 -2.61 2.45 0.01
CA THR A 58 -3.74 3.07 -0.67
C THR A 58 -4.89 3.34 0.29
N LEU A 59 -5.18 2.41 1.21
CA LEU A 59 -6.18 2.62 2.27
C LEU A 59 -5.82 3.82 3.14
N ILE A 60 -4.57 3.96 3.58
CA ILE A 60 -4.15 5.10 4.42
C ILE A 60 -4.37 6.41 3.65
N ARG A 61 -3.97 6.48 2.38
CA ARG A 61 -4.21 7.66 1.53
C ARG A 61 -5.70 7.98 1.37
N HIS A 62 -6.53 6.96 1.17
CA HIS A 62 -7.98 7.12 1.05
C HIS A 62 -8.61 7.58 2.37
N THR A 63 -8.14 7.07 3.51
CA THR A 63 -8.55 7.54 4.84
C THR A 63 -8.26 9.04 4.99
N PHE A 64 -7.08 9.52 4.61
CA PHE A 64 -6.78 10.96 4.62
C PHE A 64 -7.62 11.80 3.67
N ARG A 65 -8.21 11.19 2.64
CA ARG A 65 -9.16 11.88 1.75
C ARG A 65 -10.57 11.88 2.32
N LEU A 66 -10.97 10.77 2.94
CA LEU A 66 -12.27 10.59 3.56
C LEU A 66 -12.48 11.54 4.75
N PHE A 67 -11.44 11.77 5.55
CA PHE A 67 -11.48 12.66 6.70
C PHE A 67 -10.88 14.05 6.39
N ALA A 68 -10.86 14.47 5.12
CA ALA A 68 -10.25 15.74 4.71
C ALA A 68 -11.01 16.98 5.20
N ASP A 69 -12.28 16.84 5.58
CA ASP A 69 -13.08 17.93 6.17
C ASP A 69 -12.71 18.21 7.63
N ILE A 70 -11.91 17.32 8.22
CA ILE A 70 -11.61 17.27 9.64
C ILE A 70 -10.11 17.41 9.87
N VAL A 71 -9.32 16.72 9.05
CA VAL A 71 -7.86 16.76 9.07
C VAL A 71 -7.41 17.76 8.02
N ASP A 72 -6.78 18.85 8.47
CA ASP A 72 -6.21 19.83 7.55
C ASP A 72 -5.23 19.15 6.59
N LYS A 73 -5.41 19.44 5.29
CA LYS A 73 -4.61 18.88 4.22
C LYS A 73 -3.13 19.26 4.36
N THR A 74 -2.84 20.44 4.89
CA THR A 74 -1.47 20.93 5.07
C THR A 74 -0.65 20.02 5.99
N THR A 75 -1.23 19.59 7.12
CA THR A 75 -0.57 18.71 8.11
C THR A 75 -0.22 17.33 7.55
N THR A 76 -0.96 16.89 6.54
CA THR A 76 -0.85 15.56 5.95
C THR A 76 -0.21 15.57 4.56
N GLU A 77 0.16 16.73 4.03
CA GLU A 77 0.70 16.89 2.67
C GLU A 77 2.00 16.11 2.48
N HIS A 78 2.95 16.30 3.39
CA HIS A 78 4.22 15.56 3.38
C HIS A 78 4.01 14.04 3.47
N LEU A 79 3.08 13.57 4.32
CA LEU A 79 2.76 12.14 4.38
C LEU A 79 2.15 11.64 3.06
N ARG A 80 1.27 12.42 2.44
CA ARG A 80 0.66 12.06 1.15
C ARG A 80 1.69 12.02 0.01
N SER A 81 2.71 12.89 0.02
CA SER A 81 3.79 12.85 -0.97
C SER A 81 4.68 11.63 -0.76
N GLU A 82 5.02 11.28 0.49
CA GLU A 82 5.83 10.11 0.78
C GLU A 82 5.11 8.78 0.46
N PHE A 83 3.81 8.69 0.75
CA PHE A 83 3.01 7.56 0.27
C PHE A 83 2.91 7.53 -1.26
N LYS A 84 2.97 8.68 -1.94
CA LYS A 84 2.92 8.71 -3.40
C LYS A 84 4.20 8.12 -3.95
N TRP A 85 5.34 8.57 -3.44
CA TRP A 85 6.64 8.01 -3.78
C TRP A 85 6.64 6.48 -3.61
N LEU A 86 6.24 5.96 -2.44
CA LEU A 86 6.21 4.52 -2.21
C LEU A 86 5.32 3.75 -3.20
N LEU A 87 4.17 4.32 -3.58
CA LEU A 87 3.29 3.72 -4.58
C LEU A 87 3.90 3.77 -5.99
N ASP A 88 4.61 4.86 -6.33
CA ASP A 88 5.28 5.00 -7.61
C ASP A 88 6.42 3.96 -7.74
N GLU A 89 7.19 3.70 -6.67
CA GLU A 89 8.20 2.62 -6.63
C GLU A 89 7.60 1.21 -6.80
N LEU A 90 6.34 1.02 -6.42
CA LEU A 90 5.64 -0.27 -6.46
C LEU A 90 4.67 -0.40 -7.63
N VAL A 91 4.59 0.58 -8.53
CA VAL A 91 3.60 0.61 -9.63
C VAL A 91 3.74 -0.58 -10.57
N TRP A 92 4.97 -1.08 -10.74
CA TRP A 92 5.28 -2.22 -11.61
C TRP A 92 4.64 -3.53 -11.13
N VAL A 93 4.27 -3.65 -9.84
CA VAL A 93 3.76 -4.89 -9.24
C VAL A 93 2.46 -5.34 -9.89
N GLU A 94 1.55 -4.41 -10.22
CA GLU A 94 0.30 -4.76 -10.91
C GLU A 94 0.58 -5.33 -12.30
N ASN A 95 1.45 -4.67 -13.06
CA ASN A 95 1.88 -5.13 -14.38
C ASN A 95 2.52 -6.51 -14.30
N ALA A 96 3.38 -6.76 -13.31
CA ALA A 96 3.99 -8.07 -13.10
C ALA A 96 2.95 -9.17 -12.78
N ILE A 97 1.92 -8.85 -11.99
CA ILE A 97 0.81 -9.78 -11.70
C ILE A 97 0.01 -10.07 -12.97
N TYR A 98 -0.31 -9.06 -13.77
CA TYR A 98 -1.02 -9.22 -15.03
C TYR A 98 -0.20 -10.05 -16.02
N LEU A 99 1.08 -9.72 -16.21
CA LEU A 99 2.00 -10.48 -17.07
C LEU A 99 2.06 -11.94 -16.65
N LYS A 100 2.18 -12.24 -15.35
CA LYS A 100 2.18 -13.63 -14.84
C LYS A 100 0.85 -14.34 -15.10
N THR A 101 -0.26 -13.61 -15.12
CA THR A 101 -1.60 -14.15 -15.37
C THR A 101 -1.79 -14.46 -16.85
N TYR A 102 -1.43 -13.53 -17.75
CA TYR A 102 -1.53 -13.69 -19.19
C TYR A 102 -0.55 -14.72 -19.76
N THR A 103 0.64 -14.85 -19.17
CA THR A 103 1.66 -15.85 -19.55
C THR A 103 1.43 -17.23 -18.93
N SER A 104 0.36 -17.40 -18.15
CA SER A 104 0.02 -18.70 -17.56
C SER A 104 -0.49 -19.66 -18.63
N LYS A 105 -0.02 -20.92 -18.61
CA LYS A 105 -0.44 -21.99 -19.54
C LYS A 105 -1.96 -22.23 -19.58
N ARG A 106 -2.67 -21.84 -18.51
CA ARG A 106 -4.12 -21.98 -18.37
C ARG A 106 -4.90 -20.83 -18.99
N HIS A 107 -4.24 -19.73 -19.37
CA HIS A 107 -4.92 -18.53 -19.85
C HIS A 107 -5.33 -18.68 -21.32
N ALA A 108 -6.51 -18.18 -21.68
CA ALA A 108 -7.08 -18.31 -23.02
C ALA A 108 -6.17 -17.74 -24.13
N TYR A 109 -5.37 -16.72 -23.78
CA TYR A 109 -4.44 -16.05 -24.70
C TYR A 109 -3.06 -16.70 -24.77
N TYR A 110 -2.75 -17.70 -23.94
CA TYR A 110 -1.41 -18.31 -23.87
C TYR A 110 -0.91 -18.81 -25.24
N LYS A 111 -1.77 -19.52 -25.98
CA LYS A 111 -1.43 -20.03 -27.31
C LYS A 111 -1.16 -18.90 -28.32
N LYS A 112 -1.95 -17.82 -28.26
CA LYS A 112 -1.83 -16.65 -29.15
C LYS A 112 -0.56 -15.83 -28.86
N ILE A 113 -0.22 -15.70 -27.58
CA ILE A 113 0.98 -15.01 -27.11
C ILE A 113 2.23 -15.80 -27.52
N ASN A 114 2.23 -17.12 -27.32
CA ASN A 114 3.36 -17.96 -27.72
C ASN A 114 3.53 -18.09 -29.24
N SER A 115 2.46 -17.95 -30.03
CA SER A 115 2.54 -17.98 -31.49
C SER A 115 3.06 -16.67 -32.10
N ALA A 116 3.16 -15.60 -31.30
CA ALA A 116 3.60 -14.28 -31.76
C ALA A 116 4.97 -13.93 -31.14
N PRO A 117 6.07 -14.07 -31.90
CA PRO A 117 7.42 -13.85 -31.37
C PRO A 117 7.64 -12.41 -30.88
N GLU A 118 7.01 -11.42 -31.52
CA GLU A 118 7.07 -10.01 -31.10
C GLU A 118 6.45 -9.79 -29.70
N LEU A 119 5.31 -10.44 -29.41
CA LEU A 119 4.67 -10.36 -28.09
C LEU A 119 5.49 -11.09 -27.03
N ALA A 120 6.12 -12.21 -27.38
CA ALA A 120 7.01 -12.93 -26.49
C ALA A 120 8.24 -12.08 -26.13
N GLN A 121 8.81 -11.35 -27.10
CA GLN A 121 9.93 -10.43 -26.88
C GLN A 121 9.53 -9.30 -25.92
N VAL A 122 8.42 -8.60 -26.19
CA VAL A 122 7.94 -7.52 -25.30
C VAL A 122 7.69 -8.01 -23.87
N ILE A 123 7.16 -9.23 -23.70
CA ILE A 123 6.97 -9.84 -22.37
C ILE A 123 8.31 -10.16 -21.70
N GLY A 124 9.33 -10.56 -22.46
CA GLY A 124 10.69 -10.75 -21.99
C GLY A 124 11.28 -9.45 -21.48
N ASP A 125 11.26 -8.41 -22.31
CA ASP A 125 11.78 -7.08 -21.97
C ASP A 125 11.09 -6.52 -20.71
N LEU A 126 9.77 -6.68 -20.59
CA LEU A 126 8.99 -6.27 -19.41
C LEU A 126 9.25 -7.11 -18.15
N LYS A 127 9.83 -8.31 -18.28
CA LYS A 127 10.27 -9.12 -17.13
C LYS A 127 11.67 -8.76 -16.70
N ASP A 128 12.54 -8.45 -17.64
CA ASP A 128 13.95 -8.12 -17.37
C ASP A 128 14.09 -6.77 -16.64
N VAL A 129 13.14 -5.85 -16.85
CA VAL A 129 13.09 -4.56 -16.15
C VAL A 129 12.48 -4.68 -14.72
N GLN A 130 11.94 -5.85 -14.33
CA GLN A 130 11.33 -5.99 -13.00
C GLN A 130 12.39 -6.01 -11.90
N PRO A 131 12.18 -5.26 -10.79
CA PRO A 131 13.07 -5.31 -9.64
C PRO A 131 13.21 -6.72 -9.08
N THR A 132 14.40 -7.04 -8.60
CA THR A 132 14.69 -8.29 -7.91
C THR A 132 14.10 -8.28 -6.50
N ALA A 133 14.07 -9.44 -5.84
CA ALA A 133 13.62 -9.53 -4.46
C ALA A 133 14.48 -8.64 -3.53
N THR A 134 15.79 -8.59 -3.77
CA THR A 134 16.75 -7.79 -3.00
C THR A 134 16.49 -6.29 -3.17
N ASP A 135 16.19 -5.81 -4.37
CA ASP A 135 15.87 -4.39 -4.59
C ASP A 135 14.65 -3.95 -3.77
N ILE A 136 13.68 -4.84 -3.58
CA ILE A 136 12.49 -4.59 -2.78
C ILE A 136 12.77 -4.68 -1.28
N GLU A 137 13.68 -5.55 -0.86
CA GLU A 137 14.16 -5.56 0.52
C GLU A 137 14.91 -4.27 0.84
N ASP A 138 15.76 -3.79 -0.07
CA ASP A 138 16.46 -2.51 0.07
C ASP A 138 15.50 -1.32 0.10
N LEU A 139 14.41 -1.36 -0.68
CA LEU A 139 13.33 -0.37 -0.61
C LEU A 139 12.71 -0.30 0.79
N PHE A 140 12.42 -1.44 1.42
CA PHE A 140 11.85 -1.47 2.77
C PHE A 140 12.89 -1.13 3.85
N HIS A 141 14.18 -1.38 3.62
CA HIS A 141 15.24 -0.99 4.57
C HIS A 141 15.73 0.45 4.39
N CYS A 142 15.35 1.13 3.30
CA CYS A 142 15.87 2.46 3.04
C CYS A 142 15.44 3.48 4.13
N PRO A 143 16.28 4.49 4.43
CA PRO A 143 15.96 5.50 5.43
C PRO A 143 14.63 6.23 5.16
N ARG A 144 14.28 6.39 3.88
CA ARG A 144 13.06 7.09 3.46
C ARG A 144 11.80 6.34 3.88
N TYR A 145 11.73 5.03 3.62
CA TYR A 145 10.60 4.19 4.03
C TYR A 145 10.47 4.15 5.56
N ASN A 146 11.58 3.92 6.26
CA ASN A 146 11.58 3.89 7.73
C ASN A 146 11.10 5.21 8.34
N ARG A 147 11.55 6.34 7.76
CA ARG A 147 11.09 7.67 8.17
C ARG A 147 9.60 7.87 7.87
N LEU A 148 9.08 7.38 6.75
CA LEU A 148 7.65 7.44 6.41
C LEU A 148 6.81 6.73 7.48
N ILE A 149 7.12 5.47 7.81
CA ILE A 149 6.38 4.70 8.81
C ILE A 149 6.48 5.33 10.20
N LEU A 150 7.67 5.82 10.59
CA LEU A 150 7.86 6.52 11.86
C LEU A 150 7.06 7.82 11.92
N THR A 151 7.11 8.65 10.87
CA THR A 151 6.40 9.94 10.80
C THR A 151 4.89 9.71 10.86
N LEU A 152 4.39 8.71 10.15
CA LEU A 152 2.98 8.32 10.18
C LEU A 152 2.54 7.84 11.57
N THR A 153 3.36 7.02 12.22
CA THR A 153 3.07 6.50 13.57
C THR A 153 3.06 7.64 14.58
N ARG A 154 4.03 8.56 14.49
CA ARG A 154 4.09 9.75 15.33
C ARG A 154 2.88 10.65 15.12
N TRP A 155 2.53 10.96 13.87
CA TRP A 155 1.35 11.74 13.51
C TRP A 155 0.08 11.17 14.15
N LEU A 156 -0.05 9.82 14.17
CA LEU A 156 -1.17 9.10 14.77
C LEU A 156 -1.18 9.15 16.32
N VAL A 157 -0.01 9.00 16.96
CA VAL A 157 0.13 8.97 18.42
C VAL A 157 -0.01 10.37 19.02
N ASP A 158 0.67 11.35 18.43
CA ASP A 158 0.66 12.75 18.87
C ASP A 158 -0.65 13.45 18.48
N LYS A 159 -1.49 12.78 17.66
CA LYS A 159 -2.76 13.28 17.14
C LYS A 159 -2.62 14.68 16.56
N GLU A 160 -1.66 14.86 15.65
CA GLU A 160 -1.25 16.18 15.14
C GLU A 160 -2.41 16.96 14.49
N TRP A 161 -3.45 16.27 14.01
CA TRP A 161 -4.68 16.91 13.51
C TRP A 161 -5.42 17.75 14.58
N ARG A 162 -5.28 17.43 15.88
CA ARG A 162 -5.94 18.17 16.97
C ARG A 162 -5.48 19.62 17.08
N GLN A 163 -4.26 19.93 16.63
CA GLN A 163 -3.74 21.30 16.68
C GLN A 163 -4.52 22.25 15.75
N HIS A 164 -5.16 21.70 14.72
CA HIS A 164 -5.95 22.42 13.72
C HIS A 164 -7.41 21.98 13.73
N TRP A 165 -7.81 21.17 14.72
CA TRP A 165 -9.17 20.67 14.84
C TRP A 165 -10.05 21.78 15.40
N ASP A 166 -10.91 22.34 14.54
CA ASP A 166 -11.93 23.29 14.96
C ASP A 166 -12.76 22.66 16.09
N GLN A 167 -12.73 23.29 17.26
CA GLN A 167 -13.48 22.88 18.46
C GLN A 167 -15.01 22.78 18.23
N LYS A 168 -15.50 23.20 17.07
CA LYS A 168 -16.92 23.11 16.66
C LYS A 168 -17.38 21.69 16.33
N ALA A 169 -16.49 20.76 15.99
CA ALA A 169 -16.86 19.36 15.71
C ALA A 169 -16.86 18.45 16.95
N LEU A 170 -16.60 19.01 18.14
CA LEU A 170 -16.58 18.31 19.43
C LEU A 170 -17.91 18.40 20.21
N ASN A 171 -18.93 19.08 19.66
CA ASN A 171 -20.27 19.18 20.23
C ASN A 171 -21.32 18.58 19.29
#